data_AF-A0A7S1AJS4-F1
#
_entry.id   AF-A0A7S1AJS4-F1
#
_cell.length_a   1.000
_cell.length_b   1.000
_cell.length_c   1.000
_cell.angle_alpha   90.00
_cell.angle_beta   90.00
_cell.angle_gamma   90.00
#
_symmetry.space_group_name_H-M   'P 1'
#
loop_
_entity.id
_entity.type
_entity.pdbx_description
1 polymer ?
#
loop_
_entity_poly.entity_id
_entity_poly.type
_entity_poly.pdbx_seq_one_letter_code
_entity_poly.pdbx_strand_id
1 'polypeptide(L)'
;MESLSGGSGDASEEHLPGADVVHQHLHASSLTSEEKALLEFRSAASQLSPSELREFVHDHIEAEIQSVRAMPVERRGQAFRSLCAEWHPDKCPAIPELATEVFQRLQAQKALLLHA
;
A
#
# COMPACT_ATOMS: atom_id res chain seq x y z
N MET A 1 -30.53 72.25 -2.25
CA MET A 1 -30.73 71.59 -0.94
C MET A 1 -32.05 70.84 -1.06
N GLU A 2 -32.20 69.53 -1.01
CA GLU A 2 -31.31 68.37 -0.89
C GLU A 2 -32.04 67.23 -1.63
N SER A 3 -31.27 66.33 -2.24
CA SER A 3 -31.75 65.24 -3.08
C SER A 3 -32.04 63.97 -2.26
N LEU A 4 -33.16 63.32 -2.60
CA LEU A 4 -33.44 61.88 -2.57
C LEU A 4 -33.18 61.08 -1.27
N SER A 5 -34.28 60.71 -0.62
CA SER A 5 -34.37 59.57 0.32
C SER A 5 -34.05 58.25 -0.38
N GLY A 6 -33.14 57.48 0.20
CA GLY A 6 -32.84 56.09 -0.16
C GLY A 6 -32.17 55.38 1.01
N GLY A 7 -32.58 54.15 1.26
CA GLY A 7 -32.07 53.29 2.34
C GLY A 7 -33.22 52.46 2.93
N SER A 8 -33.80 51.55 2.15
CA SER A 8 -33.43 50.12 2.12
C SER A 8 -33.25 49.54 3.52
N GLY A 9 -34.29 48.84 3.97
CA GLY A 9 -34.19 47.92 5.08
C GLY A 9 -33.36 46.71 4.70
N ASP A 10 -32.59 46.22 5.65
CA ASP A 10 -32.15 44.84 5.68
C ASP A 10 -32.22 44.39 7.14
N ALA A 11 -33.18 43.52 7.41
CA ALA A 11 -33.29 42.76 8.63
C ALA A 11 -32.94 41.32 8.27
N SER A 12 -31.79 40.85 8.74
CA SER A 12 -31.49 39.44 8.93
C SER A 12 -30.55 39.33 10.11
N GLU A 13 -31.19 39.22 11.26
CA GLU A 13 -30.66 38.75 12.51
C GLU A 13 -30.31 37.26 12.37
N GLU A 14 -29.02 36.92 12.37
CA GLU A 14 -28.55 35.55 12.59
C GLU A 14 -27.52 35.62 13.72
N HIS A 15 -28.05 35.64 14.94
CA HIS A 15 -27.34 35.34 16.16
C HIS A 15 -27.14 33.82 16.24
N LEU A 16 -25.91 33.34 16.43
CA LEU A 16 -25.55 32.39 17.50
C LEU A 16 -24.02 32.16 17.56
N PRO A 17 -23.48 31.88 18.76
CA PRO A 17 -22.05 31.70 19.03
C PRO A 17 -21.64 30.22 18.90
N GLY A 18 -20.48 29.96 18.32
CA GLY A 18 -19.95 28.62 18.15
C GLY A 18 -18.45 28.60 18.39
N ALA A 19 -18.05 27.96 19.48
CA ALA A 19 -16.67 27.64 19.79
C ALA A 19 -16.04 26.79 18.69
N ASP A 20 -14.96 27.26 18.08
CA ASP A 20 -13.90 26.47 17.42
C ASP A 20 -12.88 27.50 16.90
N VAL A 21 -11.66 27.63 17.41
CA VAL A 21 -10.65 26.60 17.33
C VAL A 21 -9.54 26.95 18.33
N VAL A 22 -9.47 26.21 19.43
CA VAL A 22 -8.20 26.03 20.14
C VAL A 22 -7.62 24.70 19.69
N HIS A 23 -6.35 24.74 19.30
CA HIS A 23 -5.46 23.60 19.07
C HIS A 23 -5.64 22.76 17.80
N GLN A 24 -4.81 23.04 16.81
CA GLN A 24 -3.73 22.11 16.44
C GLN A 24 -2.45 22.94 16.27
N HIS A 25 -1.69 23.21 17.33
CA HIS A 25 -0.67 22.31 17.89
C HIS A 25 0.21 21.67 16.81
N LEU A 26 1.30 22.37 16.47
CA LEU A 26 2.65 21.83 16.30
C LEU A 26 2.74 20.31 16.08
N HIS A 27 2.86 19.85 14.84
CA HIS A 27 3.56 18.59 14.54
C HIS A 27 4.27 18.70 13.18
N ALA A 28 5.05 19.76 12.99
CA ALA A 28 6.31 19.63 12.26
C ALA A 28 7.29 18.88 13.18
N SER A 29 6.92 17.65 13.56
CA SER A 29 7.78 16.78 14.32
C SER A 29 8.99 16.49 13.46
N SER A 30 10.16 16.67 14.06
CA SER A 30 11.41 16.09 13.62
C SER A 30 11.17 14.63 13.23
N LEU A 31 10.88 14.38 11.95
CA LEU A 31 10.83 13.03 11.40
C LEU A 31 12.15 12.39 11.78
N THR A 32 12.08 11.30 12.52
CA THR A 32 13.26 10.55 12.92
C THR A 32 14.04 10.16 11.67
N SER A 33 15.35 9.95 11.79
CA SER A 33 16.16 9.52 10.65
C SER A 33 15.60 8.26 9.99
N GLU A 34 14.93 7.41 10.78
CA GLU A 34 14.25 6.20 10.33
C GLU A 34 12.98 6.51 9.53
N GLU A 35 12.15 7.45 9.98
CA GLU A 35 10.96 7.89 9.22
C GLU A 35 11.34 8.60 7.91
N LYS A 36 12.44 9.35 7.91
CA LYS A 36 12.98 9.96 6.67
C LYS A 36 13.49 8.89 5.71
N ALA A 37 14.22 7.90 6.20
CA ALA A 37 14.68 6.76 5.39
C ALA A 37 13.49 5.96 4.84
N LEU A 38 12.44 5.75 5.63
CA LEU A 38 11.21 5.10 5.18
C LEU A 38 10.49 5.93 4.10
N LEU A 39 10.42 7.25 4.26
CA LEU A 39 9.79 8.15 3.29
C LEU A 39 10.58 8.19 1.97
N GLU A 40 11.91 8.28 2.05
CA GLU A 40 12.81 8.25 0.90
C GLU A 40 12.73 6.91 0.18
N PHE A 41 12.74 5.79 0.93
CA PHE A 41 12.52 4.45 0.39
C PHE A 41 11.15 4.35 -0.29
N ARG A 42 10.08 4.85 0.33
CA ARG A 42 8.74 4.84 -0.26
C ARG A 42 8.66 5.73 -1.51
N SER A 43 9.38 6.85 -1.53
CA SER A 43 9.47 7.75 -2.68
C SER A 43 10.30 7.13 -3.83
N ALA A 44 11.35 6.38 -3.51
CA ALA A 44 12.14 5.62 -4.49
C ALA A 44 11.36 4.42 -5.02
N ALA A 45 10.65 3.69 -4.16
CA ALA A 45 9.76 2.61 -4.53
C ALA A 45 8.57 3.11 -5.38
N SER A 46 8.12 4.36 -5.18
CA SER A 46 7.09 4.99 -6.01
C SER A 46 7.62 5.41 -7.40
N GLN A 47 8.94 5.42 -7.62
CA GLN A 47 9.56 5.64 -8.93
C GLN A 47 9.71 4.33 -9.72
N LEU A 48 9.54 3.17 -9.09
CA LEU A 48 9.50 1.90 -9.80
C LEU A 48 8.18 1.82 -10.58
N SER A 49 8.31 1.61 -11.87
CA SER A 49 7.16 1.37 -12.73
C SER A 49 6.47 0.08 -12.30
N PRO A 50 5.14 -0.05 -12.47
CA PRO A 50 4.43 -1.30 -12.18
C PRO A 50 5.03 -2.52 -12.89
N SER A 51 5.65 -2.33 -14.06
CA SER A 51 6.39 -3.36 -14.79
C SER A 51 7.66 -3.82 -14.07
N GLU A 52 8.47 -2.89 -13.57
CA GLU A 52 9.72 -3.22 -12.87
C GLU A 52 9.45 -3.96 -11.55
N LEU A 53 8.41 -3.54 -10.83
CA LEU A 53 7.96 -4.25 -9.64
C LEU A 53 7.50 -5.67 -9.98
N ARG A 54 6.73 -5.85 -11.06
CA ARG A 54 6.30 -7.16 -11.53
C ARG A 54 7.50 -8.04 -11.86
N GLU A 55 8.42 -7.56 -12.69
CA GLU A 55 9.63 -8.30 -13.07
C GLU A 55 10.44 -8.73 -11.84
N PHE A 56 10.70 -7.80 -10.91
CA PHE A 56 11.41 -8.11 -9.67
C PHE A 56 10.72 -9.19 -8.84
N VAL A 57 9.40 -9.09 -8.68
CA VAL A 57 8.62 -10.10 -7.96
C VAL A 57 8.66 -11.45 -8.68
N HIS A 58 8.54 -11.47 -10.01
CA HIS A 58 8.59 -12.70 -10.79
C HIS A 58 9.95 -13.40 -10.69
N ASP A 59 11.05 -12.66 -10.75
CA ASP A 59 12.41 -13.19 -10.55
C ASP A 59 12.60 -13.71 -9.12
N HIS A 60 12.13 -12.97 -8.12
CA HIS A 60 12.19 -13.40 -6.72
C HIS A 60 11.43 -14.72 -6.49
N ILE A 61 10.21 -14.82 -7.01
CA ILE A 61 9.39 -16.02 -6.90
C ILE A 61 10.02 -17.22 -7.61
N GLU A 62 10.63 -17.00 -8.77
CA GLU A 62 11.34 -18.05 -9.50
C GLU A 62 12.54 -18.57 -8.68
N ALA A 63 13.31 -17.69 -8.06
CA ALA A 63 14.40 -18.06 -7.17
C ALA A 63 13.91 -18.87 -5.95
N GLU A 64 12.80 -18.46 -5.33
CA GLU A 64 12.19 -19.19 -4.22
C GLU A 64 11.70 -20.58 -4.64
N ILE A 65 11.06 -20.70 -5.80
CA ILE A 65 10.63 -21.99 -6.36
C ILE A 65 11.83 -22.92 -6.57
N GLN A 66 12.94 -22.41 -7.11
CA GLN A 66 14.17 -23.18 -7.30
C GLN A 66 14.80 -23.60 -5.96
N SER A 67 14.78 -22.71 -4.97
CA SER A 67 15.21 -23.01 -3.60
C SER A 67 14.38 -24.14 -3.00
N VAL A 68 13.05 -24.06 -3.09
CA VAL A 68 12.13 -25.12 -2.65
C VAL A 68 12.42 -26.43 -3.38
N ARG A 69 12.67 -26.40 -4.69
CA ARG A 69 13.01 -27.60 -5.47
C ARG A 69 14.31 -28.26 -5.02
N ALA A 70 15.30 -27.48 -4.62
CA ALA A 70 16.58 -27.98 -4.11
C ALA A 70 16.47 -28.60 -2.71
N MET A 71 15.39 -28.34 -1.97
CA MET A 71 15.16 -28.93 -0.65
C MET A 71 14.77 -30.42 -0.71
N PRO A 72 14.92 -31.16 0.40
CA PRO A 72 14.38 -32.51 0.55
C PRO A 72 12.86 -32.54 0.44
N VAL A 73 12.30 -33.60 -0.17
CA VAL A 73 10.85 -33.75 -0.46
C VAL A 73 9.97 -33.53 0.77
N GLU A 74 10.44 -33.96 1.95
CA GLU A 74 9.74 -33.83 3.23
C GLU A 74 9.52 -32.36 3.62
N ARG A 75 10.45 -31.47 3.23
CA ARG A 75 10.40 -30.04 3.51
C ARG A 75 9.77 -29.22 2.39
N ARG A 76 9.79 -29.71 1.14
CA ARG A 76 9.21 -29.00 -0.02
C ARG A 76 7.74 -28.66 0.21
N GLY A 77 6.96 -29.61 0.73
CA GLY A 77 5.54 -29.40 0.99
C GLY A 77 5.25 -28.34 2.05
N GLN A 78 6.13 -28.16 3.04
CA GLN A 78 6.01 -27.09 4.02
C GLN A 78 6.41 -25.74 3.40
N ALA A 79 7.57 -25.66 2.76
CA ALA A 79 8.08 -24.43 2.17
C ALA A 79 7.16 -23.89 1.06
N PHE A 80 6.65 -24.77 0.20
CA PHE A 80 5.68 -24.40 -0.84
C PHE A 80 4.38 -23.84 -0.26
N ARG A 81 3.86 -24.43 0.83
CA ARG A 81 2.65 -23.92 1.49
C ARG A 81 2.87 -22.55 2.12
N SER A 82 4.04 -22.31 2.72
CA SER A 82 4.41 -20.99 3.22
C SER A 82 4.44 -19.96 2.09
N LEU A 83 5.14 -20.27 1.00
CA LEU A 83 5.23 -19.38 -0.16
C LEU A 83 3.86 -19.04 -0.77
N CYS A 84 2.97 -20.03 -0.86
CA CYS A 84 1.58 -19.81 -1.29
C CYS A 84 0.78 -18.94 -0.32
N ALA A 85 1.02 -19.02 0.99
CA ALA A 85 0.33 -18.21 1.99
C ALA A 85 0.84 -16.77 1.99
N GLU A 86 2.15 -16.57 1.79
CA GLU A 86 2.78 -15.25 1.70
C GLU A 86 2.30 -14.47 0.48
N TRP A 87 2.15 -15.14 -0.67
CA TRP A 87 1.70 -14.53 -1.92
C TRP A 87 0.20 -14.69 -2.18
N HIS A 88 -0.59 -15.06 -1.17
CA HIS A 88 -2.03 -15.14 -1.32
C HIS A 88 -2.61 -13.72 -1.52
N PRO A 89 -3.58 -13.50 -2.44
CA PRO A 89 -4.14 -12.16 -2.69
C PRO A 89 -4.76 -11.51 -1.43
N ASP A 90 -5.20 -12.31 -0.46
CA ASP A 90 -5.68 -11.85 0.86
C ASP A 90 -4.58 -11.20 1.73
N LYS A 91 -3.32 -11.62 1.57
CA LYS A 91 -2.17 -11.06 2.30
C LYS A 91 -1.55 -9.85 1.61
N CYS A 92 -1.77 -9.70 0.30
CA CYS A 92 -1.22 -8.61 -0.51
C CYS A 92 -2.32 -7.73 -1.14
N PRO A 93 -3.17 -7.05 -0.33
CA PRO A 93 -4.26 -6.23 -0.86
C PRO A 93 -3.77 -4.98 -1.63
N ALA A 94 -2.50 -4.58 -1.46
CA ALA A 94 -1.90 -3.47 -2.19
C ALA A 94 -1.57 -3.80 -3.65
N ILE A 95 -1.35 -5.09 -3.97
CA ILE A 95 -0.99 -5.58 -5.31
C ILE A 95 -1.76 -6.86 -5.67
N PRO A 96 -3.11 -6.82 -5.66
CA PRO A 96 -3.94 -8.02 -5.74
C PRO A 96 -3.78 -8.75 -7.08
N GLU A 97 -3.58 -8.02 -8.18
CA GLU A 97 -3.34 -8.60 -9.50
C GLU A 97 -2.03 -9.40 -9.53
N LEU A 98 -0.93 -8.79 -9.10
CA LEU A 98 0.40 -9.42 -9.07
C LEU A 98 0.43 -10.61 -8.10
N ALA A 99 -0.17 -10.47 -6.92
CA ALA A 99 -0.30 -11.58 -5.97
C ALA A 99 -1.09 -12.75 -6.58
N THR A 100 -2.17 -12.47 -7.32
CA THR A 100 -2.93 -13.50 -8.02
C THR A 100 -2.12 -14.18 -9.12
N GLU A 101 -1.40 -13.43 -9.95
CA GLU A 101 -0.52 -13.96 -11.00
C GLU A 101 0.57 -14.88 -10.41
N VAL A 102 1.24 -14.41 -9.36
CA VAL A 102 2.24 -15.19 -8.63
C VAL A 102 1.62 -16.45 -8.03
N PHE A 103 0.47 -16.33 -7.37
CA PHE A 103 -0.20 -17.47 -6.76
C PHE A 103 -0.60 -18.53 -7.80
N GLN A 104 -1.12 -18.11 -8.94
CA GLN A 104 -1.44 -19.02 -10.05
C GLN A 104 -0.19 -19.74 -10.57
N ARG A 105 0.92 -19.01 -10.74
CA ARG A 105 2.21 -19.60 -11.14
C ARG A 105 2.71 -20.62 -10.12
N LEU A 106 2.62 -20.31 -8.83
CA LEU A 106 2.97 -21.24 -7.75
C LEU A 106 2.11 -22.52 -7.85
N GLN A 107 0.79 -22.39 -8.01
CA GLN A 107 -0.09 -23.55 -8.14
C GLN A 107 0.22 -24.40 -9.39
N ALA A 108 0.62 -23.79 -10.50
CA ALA A 108 1.06 -24.52 -11.69
C ALA A 108 2.35 -25.33 -11.43
N GLN A 109 3.26 -24.81 -10.61
CA GLN A 109 4.51 -25.49 -10.24
C GLN A 109 4.33 -26.53 -9.13
N LYS A 110 3.21 -26.50 -8.39
CA LYS A 110 2.92 -27.42 -7.29
C LYS A 110 3.13 -28.89 -7.65
N ALA A 111 2.60 -29.32 -8.79
CA ALA A 111 2.72 -30.70 -9.24
C ALA A 111 4.18 -31.09 -9.48
N LEU A 112 4.97 -30.19 -10.08
CA LEU A 112 6.39 -30.41 -10.32
C LEU A 112 7.20 -30.42 -9.03
N LEU A 113 6.90 -29.54 -8.07
CA LEU A 113 7.66 -29.44 -6.82
C LEU A 113 7.37 -30.59 -5.84
N LEU A 114 6.12 -31.09 -5.81
CA LEU A 114 5.69 -32.12 -4.87
C LEU A 114 5.80 -33.54 -5.42
N HIS A 115 5.96 -33.72 -6.74
CA HIS A 115 6.07 -35.03 -7.38
C HIS A 115 7.42 -35.31 -8.05
N ALA A 116 8.36 -34.35 -8.07
CA ALA A 116 9.74 -34.55 -8.57
C ALA A 116 10.66 -35.16 -7.51
#